data_AF-D2QB90-F1
#
_entry.id   AF-D2QB90-F1
#
_cell.length_a   1.000
_cell.length_b   1.000
_cell.length_c   1.000
_cell.angle_alpha   90.00
_cell.angle_beta   90.00
_cell.angle_gamma   90.00
#
_symmetry.space_group_name_H-M   'P 1'
#
loop_
_entity.id
_entity.type
_entity.pdbx_description
1 polymer ?
#
loop_
_entity_poly.entity_id
_entity_poly.type
_entity_poly.pdbx_seq_one_letter_code
_entity_poly.pdbx_strand_id
1 'polypeptide(L)'
;MASTATIIVTLVSSVVGSSALTSFVQWLLGRLDRRNGLEKAIADSPTIKSIELELYRQTLFAKPKSRAEHEHQLDVGDAYLKLGGNGAGHARLDQLKADYQRRLTADDWAY
;
A
#
# COMPACT_ATOMS: atom_id res chain seq x y z
N MET A 1 56.52 -0.17 -32.34
CA MET A 1 56.11 0.27 -30.98
C MET A 1 54.61 0.59 -30.85
N ALA A 2 53.84 0.72 -31.93
CA ALA A 2 52.39 1.01 -31.84
C ALA A 2 51.54 -0.16 -31.31
N SER A 3 51.88 -1.41 -31.65
CA SER A 3 51.04 -2.59 -31.36
C SER A 3 50.92 -2.95 -29.87
N THR A 4 51.94 -2.65 -29.07
CA THR A 4 51.96 -2.97 -27.63
C THR A 4 51.04 -2.03 -26.84
N ALA A 5 50.98 -0.76 -27.23
CA ALA A 5 50.12 0.23 -26.57
C ALA A 5 48.63 -0.06 -26.80
N THR A 6 48.26 -0.50 -28.02
CA THR A 6 46.87 -0.83 -28.35
C THR A 6 46.36 -2.02 -27.52
N ILE A 7 47.17 -3.08 -27.39
CA ILE A 7 46.81 -4.29 -26.62
C ILE A 7 46.58 -3.97 -25.14
N ILE A 8 47.42 -3.12 -24.54
CA ILE A 8 47.30 -2.70 -23.13
C ILE A 8 46.01 -1.89 -22.93
N VAL A 9 45.69 -0.97 -23.84
CA VAL A 9 44.46 -0.17 -23.77
C VAL A 9 43.21 -1.04 -23.86
N THR A 10 43.19 -2.07 -24.73
CA THR A 10 42.05 -3.00 -24.86
C THR A 10 41.88 -3.92 -23.65
N LEU A 11 42.99 -4.38 -23.05
CA LEU A 11 42.97 -5.16 -21.81
C LEU A 11 42.45 -4.33 -20.62
N VAL A 12 42.90 -3.09 -20.50
CA VAL A 12 42.45 -2.19 -19.42
C VAL A 12 40.97 -1.84 -19.60
N SER A 13 40.51 -1.56 -20.82
CA SER A 13 39.09 -1.22 -21.07
C SER A 13 38.14 -2.41 -20.95
N SER A 14 38.58 -3.64 -21.25
CA SER A 14 37.78 -4.85 -20.99
C SER A 14 37.70 -5.21 -19.51
N VAL A 15 38.77 -5.01 -18.73
CA VAL A 15 38.80 -5.24 -17.28
C VAL A 15 38.00 -4.17 -16.54
N VAL A 16 38.20 -2.89 -16.87
CA VAL A 16 37.47 -1.76 -16.26
C VAL A 16 36.00 -1.77 -16.68
N GLY A 17 35.72 -2.04 -17.95
CA GLY A 17 34.37 -2.17 -18.47
C GLY A 17 33.59 -3.34 -17.86
N SER A 18 34.24 -4.47 -17.57
CA SER A 18 33.55 -5.61 -16.96
C SER A 18 33.33 -5.40 -15.46
N SER A 19 34.36 -5.04 -14.70
CA SER A 19 34.27 -4.95 -13.24
C SER A 19 33.50 -3.72 -12.75
N ALA A 20 33.61 -2.57 -13.40
CA ALA A 20 32.82 -1.39 -13.05
C ALA A 20 31.35 -1.54 -13.43
N LEU A 21 31.06 -2.19 -14.57
CA LEU A 21 29.69 -2.40 -15.02
C LEU A 21 28.98 -3.47 -14.19
N THR A 22 29.68 -4.55 -13.81
CA THR A 22 29.14 -5.52 -12.83
C THR A 22 28.91 -4.86 -11.47
N SER A 23 29.83 -4.04 -10.99
CA SER A 23 29.66 -3.30 -9.72
C SER A 23 28.49 -2.32 -9.78
N PHE A 24 28.31 -1.62 -10.90
CA PHE A 24 27.19 -0.71 -11.13
C PHE A 24 25.85 -1.46 -11.19
N VAL A 25 25.79 -2.58 -11.90
CA VAL A 25 24.59 -3.42 -11.98
C VAL A 25 24.26 -4.03 -10.60
N GLN A 26 25.25 -4.52 -9.86
CA GLN A 26 25.06 -5.03 -8.49
C GLN A 26 24.58 -3.93 -7.54
N TRP A 27 25.16 -2.74 -7.64
CA TRP A 27 24.69 -1.57 -6.90
C TRP A 27 23.26 -1.22 -7.28
N LEU A 28 22.91 -1.22 -8.56
CA LEU A 28 21.58 -0.89 -9.06
C LEU A 28 20.53 -1.92 -8.63
N LEU A 29 20.85 -3.21 -8.75
CA LEU A 29 19.99 -4.30 -8.27
C LEU A 29 19.83 -4.23 -6.75
N GLY A 30 20.91 -4.01 -6.00
CA GLY A 30 20.85 -3.83 -4.55
C GLY A 30 20.08 -2.56 -4.14
N ARG A 31 20.12 -1.50 -4.95
CA ARG A 31 19.34 -0.28 -4.76
C ARG A 31 17.85 -0.54 -4.94
N LEU A 32 17.47 -1.28 -5.98
CA LEU A 32 16.09 -1.68 -6.25
C LEU A 32 15.58 -2.64 -5.18
N ASP A 33 16.36 -3.65 -4.81
CA ASP A 33 16.01 -4.60 -3.77
C ASP A 33 15.82 -3.91 -2.41
N ARG A 34 16.71 -2.97 -2.06
CA ARG A 34 16.57 -2.15 -0.84
C ARG A 34 15.29 -1.30 -0.87
N ARG A 35 14.89 -0.76 -2.03
CA ARG A 35 13.62 -0.03 -2.18
C ARG A 35 12.42 -0.94 -1.96
N ASN A 36 12.40 -2.11 -2.57
CA ASN A 36 11.34 -3.10 -2.37
C ASN A 36 11.27 -3.58 -0.91
N GLY A 37 12.42 -3.71 -0.25
CA GLY A 37 12.50 -4.05 1.18
C GLY A 37 11.90 -2.96 2.08
N LEU A 38 12.13 -1.68 1.75
CA LEU A 38 11.51 -0.54 2.46
C LEU A 38 10.00 -0.54 2.29
N GLU A 39 9.50 -0.73 1.07
CA GLU A 39 8.05 -0.77 0.80
C GLU A 39 7.36 -1.90 1.56
N LYS A 40 7.97 -3.09 1.62
CA LYS A 40 7.48 -4.20 2.44
C LYS A 40 7.49 -3.88 3.92
N ALA A 41 8.58 -3.32 4.44
CA ALA A 41 8.68 -2.94 5.85
C ALA A 41 7.68 -1.85 6.25
N ILE A 42 7.35 -0.95 5.32
CA ILE A 42 6.33 0.08 5.47
C ILE A 42 4.93 -0.58 5.46
N ALA A 43 4.64 -1.47 4.51
CA ALA A 43 3.37 -2.19 4.45
C ALA A 43 3.12 -3.07 5.69
N ASP A 44 4.17 -3.71 6.21
CA ASP A 44 4.12 -4.51 7.44
C ASP A 44 4.27 -3.66 8.72
N SER A 45 4.39 -2.33 8.59
CA SER A 45 4.60 -1.45 9.74
C SER A 45 3.36 -1.43 10.64
N PRO A 46 3.51 -1.75 11.94
CA PRO A 46 2.39 -1.73 12.87
C PRO A 46 1.78 -0.33 13.03
N THR A 47 2.59 0.72 12.82
CA THR A 47 2.13 2.12 12.87
C THR A 47 1.23 2.47 11.69
N ILE A 48 1.52 1.96 10.48
CA ILE A 48 0.67 2.23 9.31
C ILE A 48 -0.66 1.50 9.47
N LYS A 49 -0.60 0.24 9.90
CA LYS A 49 -1.81 -0.52 10.21
C LYS A 49 -2.67 0.15 11.28
N SER A 50 -2.07 0.74 12.31
CA SER A 50 -2.84 1.46 13.36
C SER A 50 -3.46 2.75 12.85
N ILE A 51 -2.76 3.49 11.97
CA ILE A 51 -3.30 4.68 11.30
C ILE A 51 -4.46 4.32 10.39
N GLU A 52 -4.33 3.27 9.56
CA GLU A 52 -5.41 2.79 8.69
C GLU A 52 -6.64 2.37 9.49
N LEU A 53 -6.42 1.63 10.60
CA LEU A 53 -7.49 1.19 11.48
C LEU A 53 -8.21 2.37 12.13
N GLU A 54 -7.49 3.40 12.54
CA GLU A 54 -8.08 4.62 13.10
C GLU A 54 -8.84 5.43 12.05
N LEU A 55 -8.31 5.56 10.82
CA LEU A 55 -9.00 6.22 9.72
C LEU A 55 -10.32 5.52 9.39
N TYR A 56 -10.29 4.20 9.23
CA TYR A 56 -11.49 3.42 8.97
C TYR A 56 -12.49 3.50 10.11
N ARG A 57 -12.02 3.52 11.36
CA ARG A 57 -12.89 3.74 12.53
C ARG A 57 -13.58 5.10 12.45
N GLN A 58 -12.87 6.18 12.17
CA GLN A 58 -13.47 7.52 12.10
C GLN A 58 -14.56 7.59 11.03
N THR A 59 -14.31 7.02 9.86
CA THR A 59 -15.29 6.97 8.78
C THR A 59 -16.48 6.07 9.11
N LEU A 60 -16.26 4.87 9.66
CA LEU A 60 -17.33 3.91 10.03
C LEU A 60 -18.29 4.46 11.10
N PHE A 61 -17.77 5.24 12.05
CA PHE A 61 -18.56 5.78 13.16
C PHE A 61 -19.21 7.14 12.86
N ALA A 62 -18.91 7.76 11.72
CA ALA A 62 -19.60 8.95 11.28
C ALA A 62 -21.07 8.66 10.92
N LYS A 63 -21.95 9.66 11.07
CA LYS A 63 -23.32 9.58 10.55
C LYS A 63 -23.28 9.82 9.03
N PRO A 64 -23.79 8.90 8.19
CA PRO A 64 -23.85 9.12 6.75
C PRO A 64 -24.78 10.29 6.43
N LYS A 65 -24.40 11.13 5.47
CA LYS A 65 -25.16 12.31 5.03
C LYS A 65 -25.72 12.16 3.62
N SER A 66 -25.38 11.08 2.95
CA SER A 66 -25.86 10.75 1.61
C SER A 66 -25.84 9.23 1.41
N ARG A 67 -26.57 8.76 0.39
CA ARG A 67 -26.55 7.34 0.00
C ARG A 67 -25.14 6.86 -0.36
N ALA A 68 -24.41 7.65 -1.15
CA ALA A 68 -23.05 7.31 -1.57
C ALA A 68 -22.09 7.20 -0.36
N GLU A 69 -22.23 8.10 0.62
CA GLU A 69 -21.45 8.03 1.86
C GLU A 69 -21.82 6.80 2.70
N HIS A 70 -23.11 6.44 2.76
CA HIS A 70 -23.56 5.23 3.43
C HIS A 70 -22.95 3.97 2.79
N GLU A 71 -22.98 3.85 1.46
CA GLU A 71 -22.38 2.74 0.71
C GLU A 71 -20.87 2.67 0.96
N HIS A 72 -20.18 3.82 0.88
CA HIS A 72 -18.76 3.89 1.20
C HIS A 72 -18.45 3.45 2.64
N GLN A 73 -19.28 3.84 3.62
CA GLN A 73 -19.11 3.43 5.00
C GLN A 73 -19.30 1.92 5.22
N LEU A 74 -20.13 1.25 4.40
CA LEU A 74 -20.25 -0.21 4.41
C LEU A 74 -18.93 -0.86 3.95
N ASP A 75 -18.35 -0.37 2.85
CA ASP A 75 -17.06 -0.87 2.33
C ASP A 75 -15.93 -0.65 3.35
N VAL A 76 -15.89 0.55 3.94
CA VAL A 76 -14.93 0.88 5.01
C VAL A 76 -15.13 0.00 6.23
N GLY A 77 -16.37 -0.30 6.60
CA GLY A 77 -16.67 -1.21 7.71
C GLY A 77 -16.13 -2.61 7.46
N ASP A 78 -16.34 -3.17 6.26
CA ASP A 78 -15.79 -4.48 5.91
C ASP A 78 -14.24 -4.44 5.89
N ALA A 79 -13.63 -3.36 5.41
CA ALA A 79 -12.17 -3.18 5.45
C ALA A 79 -11.61 -3.05 6.89
N TYR A 80 -12.30 -2.31 7.75
CA TYR A 80 -11.98 -2.16 9.18
C TYR A 80 -11.93 -3.52 9.88
N LEU A 81 -12.94 -4.36 9.65
CA LEU A 81 -13.00 -5.69 10.25
C LEU A 81 -11.89 -6.61 9.73
N LYS A 82 -11.59 -6.57 8.42
CA LYS A 82 -10.47 -7.35 7.84
C LYS A 82 -9.12 -6.96 8.44
N LEU A 83 -8.92 -5.70 8.81
CA LEU A 83 -7.68 -5.24 9.47
C LEU A 83 -7.60 -5.62 10.96
N GLY A 84 -8.64 -6.21 11.56
CA GLY A 84 -8.69 -6.58 12.97
C GLY A 84 -9.48 -5.61 13.84
N GLY A 85 -10.51 -4.97 13.26
CA GLY A 85 -11.45 -4.11 13.98
C GLY A 85 -12.10 -4.79 15.20
N ASN A 86 -12.57 -3.97 16.14
CA ASN A 86 -13.11 -4.45 17.42
C ASN A 86 -14.61 -4.76 17.36
N GLY A 87 -15.16 -5.30 18.47
CA GLY A 87 -16.57 -5.64 18.59
C GLY A 87 -17.54 -4.46 18.41
N ALA A 88 -17.13 -3.23 18.75
CA ALA A 88 -17.94 -2.04 18.49
C ALA A 88 -18.04 -1.76 16.98
N GLY A 89 -16.97 -2.01 16.22
CA GLY A 89 -16.99 -1.92 14.76
C GLY A 89 -17.93 -2.93 14.12
N HIS A 90 -17.96 -4.18 14.62
CA HIS A 90 -18.93 -5.19 14.18
C HIS A 90 -20.37 -4.70 14.39
N ALA A 91 -20.69 -4.29 15.62
CA ALA A 91 -22.03 -3.80 15.95
C ALA A 91 -22.42 -2.57 15.11
N ARG A 92 -21.48 -1.65 14.89
CA ARG A 92 -21.72 -0.46 14.06
C ARG A 92 -21.99 -0.84 12.61
N LEU A 93 -21.23 -1.77 12.04
CA LEU A 93 -21.44 -2.24 10.67
C LEU A 93 -22.78 -2.93 10.50
N ASP A 94 -23.21 -3.74 11.47
CA ASP A 94 -24.53 -4.39 11.45
C ASP A 94 -25.66 -3.34 11.50
N GLN A 95 -25.50 -2.30 12.33
CA GLN A 95 -26.44 -1.17 12.37
C GLN A 95 -26.50 -0.43 11.03
N LEU A 96 -25.36 -0.16 10.39
CA LEU A 96 -25.31 0.45 9.07
C LEU A 96 -26.01 -0.41 8.02
N LYS A 97 -25.71 -1.71 7.98
CA LYS A 97 -26.34 -2.66 7.03
C LYS A 97 -27.86 -2.68 7.21
N ALA A 98 -28.34 -2.73 8.45
CA ALA A 98 -29.76 -2.68 8.75
C ALA A 98 -30.41 -1.34 8.36
N ASP A 99 -29.73 -0.21 8.59
CA ASP A 99 -30.20 1.11 8.18
C ASP A 99 -30.31 1.24 6.66
N TYR A 100 -29.28 0.81 5.94
CA TYR A 100 -29.26 0.80 4.49
C TYR A 100 -30.39 -0.06 3.91
N GLN A 101 -30.58 -1.28 4.43
CA GLN A 101 -31.68 -2.17 4.00
C GLN A 101 -33.05 -1.57 4.25
N ARG A 102 -33.26 -0.91 5.41
CA ARG A 102 -34.52 -0.24 5.72
C ARG A 102 -34.82 0.87 4.71
N ARG A 103 -33.82 1.71 4.41
CA ARG A 103 -33.91 2.80 3.44
C ARG A 103 -34.16 2.30 2.02
N LEU A 104 -33.48 1.23 1.63
CA LEU A 104 -33.69 0.57 0.35
C LEU A 104 -35.11 0.02 0.20
N THR A 105 -35.66 -0.56 1.27
CA THR A 105 -37.02 -1.13 1.27
C THR A 105 -38.09 -0.04 1.25
N ALA A 106 -37.87 1.07 1.96
CA ALA A 106 -38.80 2.20 2.03
C ALA A 106 -38.63 3.22 0.88
N ASP A 107 -37.60 3.05 0.04
CA ASP A 107 -37.11 4.06 -0.91
C ASP A 107 -36.90 5.45 -0.28
N ASP A 108 -36.44 5.47 0.98
CA ASP A 108 -36.23 6.68 1.77
C ASP A 108 -34.74 7.01 1.90
N TRP A 109 -34.31 7.97 1.09
CA TRP A 109 -32.92 8.44 1.03
C TRP A 109 -32.71 9.81 1.69
N ALA A 110 -33.62 10.24 2.58
CA ALA A 110 -33.44 11.45 3.38
C ALA A 110 -32.47 11.20 4.56
N TYR A 111 -31.34 11.89 4.60
CA TYR A 111 -30.28 11.73 5.60
C TYR A 111 -30.22 12.85 6.65
#